data_AF-A0A2V8I7Y0-F1
#
_entry.id   AF-A0A2V8I7Y0-F1
#
_cell.length_a   1.000
_cell.length_b   1.000
_cell.length_c   1.000
_cell.angle_alpha   90.00
_cell.angle_beta   90.00
_cell.angle_gamma   90.00
#
_symmetry.space_group_name_H-M   'P 1'
#
loop_
_entity.id
_entity.type
_entity.pdbx_description
1 polymer ?
#
loop_
_entity_poly.entity_id
_entity_poly.type
_entity_poly.pdbx_seq_one_letter_code
_entity_poly.pdbx_strand_id
1 'polypeptide(L)' 'RNGWKKDVTMKPGDRITIFGWRARDGSNWAHSREITLADGKKMMFGPPAGTGDGGNSPAVDVR' A
#
# COMPACT_ATOMS: atom_id res chain seq x y z
N ARG A 1 4.08 1.11 17.70
CA ARG A 1 3.54 1.33 16.33
C ARG A 1 2.06 0.99 16.39
N ASN A 2 1.15 1.93 16.08
CA ASN A 2 -0.28 1.63 15.98
C ASN A 2 -0.46 0.71 14.77
N GLY A 3 -0.36 -0.59 15.01
CA GLY A 3 -0.12 -1.59 13.99
C GLY A 3 -1.09 -2.76 14.11
N TRP A 4 -1.23 -3.44 12.99
CA TRP A 4 -2.06 -4.63 12.79
C TRP A 4 -1.94 -5.63 13.94
N LYS A 5 -3.09 -6.13 14.38
CA LYS A 5 -3.18 -7.36 15.14
C LYS A 5 -3.56 -8.47 14.17
N LYS A 6 -2.70 -9.48 14.06
CA LYS A 6 -2.84 -10.61 13.10
C LYS A 6 -4.25 -11.21 13.10
N ASP A 7 -4.87 -11.34 14.27
CA ASP A 7 -6.16 -12.03 14.41
C ASP A 7 -7.37 -11.08 14.50
N VAL A 8 -7.15 -9.76 14.45
CA VAL A 8 -8.20 -8.75 14.66
C VAL A 8 -8.31 -7.77 13.50
N THR A 9 -7.19 -7.32 12.92
CA THR A 9 -7.20 -6.24 11.93
C THR A 9 -7.48 -6.74 10.52
N MET A 10 -7.01 -7.94 10.16
CA MET A 10 -7.29 -8.57 8.86
C MET A 10 -7.14 -10.08 8.99
N LYS A 11 -8.12 -10.82 8.51
CA LYS A 11 -8.18 -12.27 8.61
C LYS A 11 -7.93 -12.92 7.24
N PRO A 12 -7.47 -14.18 7.21
CA PRO A 12 -7.44 -14.95 5.97
C PRO A 12 -8.81 -14.95 5.29
N GLY A 13 -8.83 -14.64 3.99
CA GLY A 13 -10.06 -14.56 3.18
C GLY A 13 -10.67 -13.16 3.06
N ASP A 14 -10.24 -12.19 3.86
CA ASP A 14 -10.71 -10.81 3.73
C ASP A 14 -10.30 -10.23 2.36
N ARG A 15 -11.25 -9.56 1.70
CA ARG A 15 -10.97 -8.74 0.54
C ARG A 15 -10.74 -7.31 1.00
N ILE A 16 -9.56 -6.78 0.68
CA ILE A 16 -9.16 -5.41 0.99
C ILE A 16 -8.78 -4.66 -0.28
N THR A 17 -8.81 -3.33 -0.22
CA THR A 17 -8.34 -2.46 -1.30
C THR A 17 -7.13 -1.70 -0.82
N ILE A 18 -6.07 -1.66 -1.64
CA ILE A 18 -4.82 -0.98 -1.32
C ILE A 18 -4.58 0.10 -2.37
N PHE A 19 -4.42 1.35 -1.92
CA PHE A 19 -3.81 2.41 -2.72
C PHE A 19 -2.32 2.48 -2.40
N GLY A 20 -1.49 2.50 -3.43
CA GLY A 20 -0.04 2.52 -3.30
C GLY A 20 0.67 2.47 -4.65
N TRP A 21 1.99 2.35 -4.60
CA TRP A 21 2.84 2.34 -5.79
C TRP A 21 3.43 0.96 -5.99
N ARG A 22 3.22 0.40 -7.18
CA ARG A 22 3.81 -0.87 -7.58
C ARG A 22 5.34 -0.78 -7.60
N ALA A 23 6.00 -1.86 -7.21
CA ALA A 23 7.44 -1.97 -7.31
C ALA A 23 7.91 -1.76 -8.75
N ARG A 24 9.03 -1.03 -8.91
CA ARG A 24 9.58 -0.63 -10.21
C ARG A 24 10.15 -1.80 -11.02
N ASP A 25 10.44 -2.91 -10.36
CA ASP A 25 10.96 -4.14 -10.94
C ASP A 25 9.88 -5.02 -11.60
N GLY A 26 8.63 -4.56 -11.64
CA GLY A 26 7.50 -5.29 -12.22
C GLY A 26 6.98 -6.45 -11.37
N SER A 27 7.60 -6.74 -10.22
CA SER A 27 7.18 -7.79 -9.28
C SER A 27 5.87 -7.45 -8.58
N ASN A 28 5.17 -8.47 -8.04
CA ASN A 28 3.89 -8.33 -7.30
C ASN A 28 3.97 -7.59 -5.95
N TRP A 29 5.00 -6.77 -5.74
CA TRP A 29 5.19 -5.93 -4.57
C TRP A 29 4.71 -4.49 -4.80
N ALA A 30 4.40 -3.79 -3.71
CA ALA A 30 4.02 -2.39 -3.72
C ALA A 30 4.33 -1.70 -2.38
N HIS A 31 4.60 -0.41 -2.42
CA HIS A 31 4.61 0.45 -1.24
C HIS A 31 3.19 0.96 -0.97
N SER A 32 2.59 0.56 0.16
CA SER A 32 1.23 0.95 0.51
C SER A 32 1.14 2.35 1.10
N ARG A 33 0.05 3.06 0.80
CA ARG A 33 -0.26 4.38 1.34
C ARG A 33 -1.54 4.39 2.15
N GLU A 34 -2.60 3.82 1.59
CA GLU A 34 -3.90 3.69 2.23
C GLU A 34 -4.39 2.25 2.02
N ILE A 35 -4.88 1.64 3.09
CA ILE A 35 -5.53 0.34 3.03
C ILE A 35 -6.95 0.49 3.53
N THR A 36 -7.92 0.12 2.70
CA THR A 36 -9.33 0.00 3.06
C THR A 36 -9.62 -1.46 3.40
N LEU A 37 -9.99 -1.70 4.66
CA LEU A 37 -10.34 -3.02 5.19
C LEU A 37 -11.73 -3.44 4.68
N ALA A 38 -12.05 -4.72 4.87
CA ALA A 38 -13.34 -5.30 4.47
C ALA A 38 -14.55 -4.61 5.17
N ASP A 39 -14.34 -4.04 6.36
CA ASP A 39 -15.35 -3.27 7.10
C ASP A 39 -15.42 -1.79 6.69
N GLY A 40 -14.64 -1.39 5.67
CA GLY A 40 -14.56 -0.02 5.17
C GLY A 40 -13.62 0.89 5.95
N LYS A 41 -13.03 0.45 7.06
CA LYS A 41 -12.05 1.27 7.81
C LYS A 41 -10.79 1.48 6.98
N LYS A 42 -10.24 2.69 7.09
CA LYS A 42 -9.02 3.09 6.38
C LYS A 42 -7.85 3.18 7.34
N MET A 43 -6.70 2.69 6.88
CA MET A 43 -5.43 2.82 7.59
C MET A 43 -4.37 3.42 6.69
N MET A 44 -3.65 4.40 7.23
CA MET A 44 -2.62 5.15 6.51
C MET A 44 -1.23 4.63 6.86
N PHE A 45 -0.38 4.52 5.85
CA PHE A 45 0.99 4.04 5.97
C PHE A 45 1.98 5.01 5.33
N GLY A 46 3.19 4.98 5.88
CA GLY A 46 4.28 5.84 5.48
C GLY A 46 4.23 7.24 6.13
N PRO A 47 5.27 8.04 5.87
CA PRO A 47 5.35 9.44 6.33
C PRO A 47 4.24 10.30 5.70
N PRO A 48 4.06 11.57 6.10
CA PRO A 48 3.07 12.46 5.49
C PRO A 48 3.12 12.46 3.95
N ALA A 49 2.00 12.78 3.30
CA ALA A 49 1.89 12.78 1.84
C ALA A 49 3.01 13.66 1.23
N GLY A 50 3.59 13.25 0.09
CA GLY A 50 4.70 13.99 -0.55
C GLY A 50 6.10 13.43 -0.27
N THR A 51 6.27 12.55 0.74
CA THR A 51 7.60 12.03 1.11
C THR A 51 7.82 10.55 0.77
N GLY A 52 6.81 9.88 0.22
CA GLY A 52 6.86 8.44 -0.09
C GLY A 52 6.27 8.05 -1.45
N ASP A 53 5.96 9.02 -2.31
CA ASP A 53 5.14 8.84 -3.52
C ASP A 53 5.87 8.15 -4.69
N GLY A 54 6.98 7.48 -4.40
CA GLY A 54 7.77 6.75 -5.39
C GLY A 54 8.56 7.61 -6.37
N GLY A 55 8.35 8.94 -6.40
CA GLY A 55 9.03 9.88 -7.30
C GLY A 55 8.40 9.91 -8.70
N ASN A 56 8.55 11.04 -9.41
CA ASN A 56 7.82 11.36 -10.65
C ASN A 56 8.31 10.63 -11.92
N SER A 57 9.20 9.65 -11.78
CA SER A 57 9.84 9.01 -12.93
C SER A 57 9.14 7.68 -13.23
N PRO A 58 8.63 7.44 -14.45
CA PRO A 58 8.10 6.14 -14.86
C PRO A 58 9.21 5.08 -14.80
N ALA A 59 8.83 3.82 -14.55
CA ALA A 59 9.77 2.71 -14.43
C ALA A 59 10.25 2.13 -15.77
N VAL A 60 10.06 2.84 -16.88
CA VAL A 60 10.32 2.29 -18.22
C VAL A 60 11.40 3.11 -18.94
N ASP A 61 12.41 2.39 -19.41
CA ASP A 61 13.32 2.87 -20.46
C ASP A 61 12.46 3.13 -21.71
N VAL A 62 12.37 4.40 -22.11
CA VAL A 62 11.70 4.79 -23.35
C VAL A 62 12.69 4.47 -24.47
N ARG A 63 12.51 3.30 -25.08
CA ARG A 63 13.25 2.90 -26.28
C ARG A 63 12.68 3.57 -27.53
#